data_AF-A0AAV6TVM0-F1
#
_entry.id   AF-A0AAV6TVM0-F1
#
_cell.length_a   1.000
_cell.length_b   1.000
_cell.length_c   1.000
_cell.angle_alpha   90.00
_cell.angle_beta   90.00
_cell.angle_gamma   90.00
#
_symmetry.space_group_name_H-M   'P 1'
#
loop_
_entity.id
_entity.type
_entity.pdbx_description
1 polymer ?
#
loop_
_entity_poly.entity_id
_entity_poly.type
_entity_poly.pdbx_seq_one_letter_code
_entity_poly.pdbx_strand_id
1 'polypeptide(L)'
;MSGKVKDSQADVQKRCPKAVYVHCTAHRLNLAITNAAEVRSIRNCFGTTEKWVPRHDAILVMKELYNPIISSLEEIKCWDNNDTSSGADVLFIAICQSNYIVALVSAEKLLSYTLILCQKLQSSDADLWAALNYADYVLQSLKSLREKVDEEFSVLFQEAQNMAELNETTISVPRIRGADPPPPPELTTHPLP
;
A
#
# COMPACT_ATOMS: atom_id res chain seq x y z
N MET A 1 17.03 -5.83 -8.21
CA MET A 1 16.95 -7.30 -8.35
C MET A 1 18.14 -7.76 -9.18
N SER A 2 18.89 -8.77 -8.75
CA SER A 2 19.89 -9.40 -9.61
C SER A 2 19.16 -10.39 -10.52
N GLY A 3 19.20 -10.17 -11.83
CA GLY A 3 18.71 -11.16 -12.78
C GLY A 3 19.48 -12.49 -12.64
N LYS A 4 18.97 -13.55 -13.27
CA LYS A 4 19.60 -14.87 -13.33
C LYS A 4 21.06 -14.80 -13.82
N VAL A 5 21.37 -13.77 -14.61
CA VAL A 5 22.71 -13.41 -15.04
C VAL A 5 23.13 -12.12 -14.32
N LYS A 6 24.13 -12.24 -13.45
CA LYS A 6 24.79 -11.10 -12.81
C LYS A 6 25.52 -10.27 -13.87
N ASP A 7 25.56 -8.96 -13.67
CA ASP A 7 26.31 -8.03 -14.53
C ASP A 7 25.92 -8.00 -16.02
N SER A 8 24.71 -8.49 -16.35
CA SER A 8 24.16 -8.45 -17.72
C SER A 8 24.24 -7.05 -18.33
N GLN A 9 23.97 -6.01 -17.53
CA GLN A 9 24.15 -4.62 -17.93
C GLN A 9 25.59 -4.32 -18.36
N ALA A 10 26.56 -4.67 -17.51
CA ALA A 10 27.97 -4.40 -17.77
C ALA A 10 28.45 -5.13 -19.02
N ASP A 11 28.00 -6.37 -19.24
CA ASP A 11 28.36 -7.14 -20.43
C ASP A 11 27.70 -6.61 -21.72
N VAL A 12 26.45 -6.14 -21.66
CA VAL A 12 25.81 -5.47 -22.80
C VAL A 12 26.50 -4.15 -23.13
N GLN A 13 26.90 -3.37 -22.11
CA GLN A 13 27.63 -2.11 -22.30
C GLN A 13 29.04 -2.33 -22.84
N LYS A 14 29.73 -3.39 -22.44
CA LYS A 14 31.03 -3.78 -23.03
C LYS A 14 30.91 -4.11 -24.52
N ARG A 15 29.87 -4.85 -24.90
CA ARG A 15 29.63 -5.26 -26.31
C ARG A 15 29.09 -4.12 -27.16
N CYS A 16 28.26 -3.26 -26.58
CA CYS A 16 27.60 -2.15 -27.24
C CYS A 16 27.77 -0.86 -26.42
N PRO A 17 28.89 -0.14 -26.57
CA PRO A 17 29.20 1.06 -25.77
C PRO A 17 28.19 2.21 -25.92
N LYS A 18 27.46 2.22 -27.04
CA LYS A 18 26.40 3.22 -27.33
C LYS A 18 25.04 2.85 -26.75
N ALA A 19 24.88 1.65 -26.17
CA ALA A 19 23.61 1.22 -25.60
C ALA A 19 23.32 2.01 -24.31
N VAL A 20 22.19 2.72 -24.30
CA VAL A 20 21.72 3.44 -23.12
C VAL A 20 21.07 2.44 -22.17
N TYR A 21 21.58 2.38 -20.94
CA TYR A 21 20.93 1.62 -19.89
C TYR A 21 19.86 2.47 -19.22
N VAL A 22 18.66 1.92 -19.09
CA VAL A 22 17.54 2.51 -18.38
C VAL A 22 17.01 1.52 -17.35
N HIS A 23 16.78 1.99 -16.13
CA HIS A 23 16.15 1.18 -15.09
C HIS A 23 14.67 0.95 -15.43
N CYS A 24 14.15 -0.21 -15.05
CA CYS A 24 12.71 -0.51 -15.14
C CYS A 24 11.92 0.52 -14.31
N THR A 25 11.05 1.27 -14.98
CA THR A 25 10.18 2.30 -14.39
C THR A 25 9.19 1.71 -13.41
N ALA A 26 8.62 0.53 -13.69
CA ALA A 26 7.78 -0.20 -12.75
C ALA A 26 8.54 -0.57 -11.46
N HIS A 27 9.84 -0.89 -11.56
CA HIS A 27 10.67 -1.16 -10.38
C HIS A 27 10.90 0.10 -9.54
N ARG A 28 11.18 1.24 -10.19
CA ARG A 28 11.36 2.52 -9.50
C ARG A 28 10.08 2.96 -8.80
N LEU A 29 8.93 2.79 -9.45
CA LEU A 29 7.64 3.12 -8.86
C LEU A 29 7.34 2.26 -7.62
N ASN A 30 7.57 0.95 -7.69
CA ASN A 30 7.40 0.08 -6.52
C ASN A 30 8.33 0.46 -5.37
N LEU A 31 9.59 0.80 -5.67
CA LEU A 31 10.54 1.24 -4.64
C LEU A 31 10.07 2.55 -3.98
N ALA A 32 9.55 3.51 -4.74
CA ALA A 32 9.02 4.75 -4.21
C ALA A 32 7.85 4.50 -3.24
N ILE A 33 6.90 3.62 -3.61
CA ILE A 33 5.74 3.29 -2.79
C ILE A 33 6.14 2.48 -1.55
N THR A 34 7.04 1.51 -1.71
CA THR A 34 7.59 0.73 -0.58
C THR A 34 8.32 1.62 0.42
N ASN A 35 9.06 2.63 -0.06
CA ASN A 35 9.75 3.60 0.79
C ASN A 35 8.77 4.56 1.47
N ALA A 36 7.69 4.95 0.79
CA ALA A 36 6.64 5.79 1.37
C ALA A 36 5.79 5.06 2.43
N ALA A 37 5.72 3.73 2.37
CA ALA A 37 5.01 2.92 3.36
C ALA A 37 5.83 2.80 4.67
N GLU A 38 5.52 3.65 5.64
CA GLU A 38 6.17 3.62 6.96
C GLU A 38 5.74 2.38 7.79
N VAL A 39 4.49 1.97 7.66
CA VAL A 39 3.92 0.81 8.34
C VAL A 39 4.51 -0.47 7.75
N ARG A 40 5.18 -1.28 8.59
CA ARG A 40 5.89 -2.49 8.14
C ARG A 40 4.96 -3.51 7.46
N SER A 41 3.77 -3.73 7.99
CA SER A 41 2.81 -4.66 7.38
C SER A 41 2.41 -4.20 5.97
N ILE A 42 2.11 -2.91 5.80
CA ILE A 42 1.80 -2.29 4.51
C ILE A 42 3.01 -2.39 3.55
N ARG A 43 4.21 -2.06 4.03
CA ARG A 43 5.45 -2.17 3.25
C ARG A 43 5.76 -3.60 2.80
N ASN A 44 5.54 -4.59 3.66
CA ASN A 44 5.72 -6.00 3.34
C ASN A 44 4.74 -6.48 2.27
N CYS A 45 3.54 -5.89 2.20
CA CYS A 45 2.63 -6.09 1.08
C CYS A 45 3.17 -5.56 -0.26
N PHE A 46 4.17 -4.68 -0.28
CA PHE A 46 4.69 -4.07 -1.52
C PHE A 46 6.10 -4.55 -1.93
N GLY A 47 6.79 -5.31 -1.09
CA GLY A 47 8.25 -5.55 -1.21
C GLY A 47 8.78 -6.31 -2.44
N THR A 48 7.97 -6.71 -3.42
CA THR A 48 8.47 -7.44 -4.62
C THR A 48 7.77 -7.00 -5.91
N THR A 49 8.54 -6.56 -6.90
CA THR A 49 8.04 -6.00 -8.17
C THR A 49 7.29 -6.97 -9.06
N GLU A 50 7.67 -8.25 -9.07
CA GLU A 50 7.06 -9.27 -9.94
C GLU A 50 5.63 -9.63 -9.53
N LYS A 51 5.24 -9.28 -8.31
CA LYS A 51 3.91 -9.56 -7.78
C LYS A 51 3.10 -8.28 -7.59
N TRP A 52 3.53 -7.17 -8.17
CA TRP A 52 3.02 -5.87 -7.77
C TRP A 52 1.59 -5.60 -8.27
N VAL A 53 1.31 -5.85 -9.55
CA VAL A 53 -0.08 -5.81 -10.08
C VAL A 53 -0.97 -6.86 -9.39
N PRO A 54 -0.56 -8.15 -9.29
CA PRO A 54 -1.34 -9.14 -8.55
C PRO A 54 -1.64 -8.78 -7.09
N ARG A 55 -0.76 -8.02 -6.42
CA ARG A 55 -0.99 -7.57 -5.04
C ARG A 55 -1.90 -6.36 -4.94
N HIS A 56 -1.88 -5.46 -5.92
CA HIS A 56 -2.92 -4.43 -6.03
C HIS A 56 -4.26 -5.12 -6.19
N ASP A 57 -4.38 -6.01 -7.18
CA ASP A 57 -5.60 -6.75 -7.47
C ASP A 57 -6.06 -7.53 -6.24
N ALA A 58 -5.17 -8.18 -5.50
CA ALA A 58 -5.51 -8.89 -4.27
C ALA A 58 -6.12 -7.98 -3.19
N ILE A 59 -5.60 -6.75 -3.02
CA ILE A 59 -6.15 -5.80 -2.03
C ILE A 59 -7.50 -5.25 -2.49
N LEU A 60 -7.65 -4.95 -3.79
CA LEU A 60 -8.94 -4.53 -4.36
C LEU A 60 -9.99 -5.63 -4.19
N VAL A 61 -9.67 -6.87 -4.59
CA VAL A 61 -10.55 -8.03 -4.47
C VAL A 61 -10.84 -8.36 -3.00
N MET A 62 -9.87 -8.20 -2.09
CA MET A 62 -10.09 -8.38 -0.65
C MET A 62 -11.14 -7.39 -0.12
N LYS A 63 -11.13 -6.14 -0.59
CA LYS A 63 -12.15 -5.15 -0.23
C LYS A 63 -13.51 -5.48 -0.87
N GLU A 64 -13.52 -5.86 -2.15
CA GLU A 64 -14.76 -6.24 -2.86
C GLU A 64 -15.45 -7.47 -2.26
N LEU A 65 -14.67 -8.47 -1.84
CA LEU A 65 -15.16 -9.73 -1.28
C LEU A 65 -15.17 -9.74 0.25
N TYR A 66 -14.99 -8.58 0.89
CA TYR A 66 -14.87 -8.49 2.34
C TYR A 66 -16.03 -9.15 3.08
N ASN A 67 -17.27 -8.81 2.74
CA ASN A 67 -18.47 -9.37 3.38
C ASN A 67 -18.59 -10.90 3.18
N PRO A 68 -18.50 -11.44 1.95
CA PRO A 68 -18.44 -12.89 1.74
C PRO A 68 -17.36 -13.61 2.55
N ILE A 69 -16.17 -13.00 2.69
CA ILE A 69 -15.06 -13.58 3.47
C ILE A 69 -15.43 -13.66 4.95
N ILE A 70 -15.97 -12.58 5.52
CA ILE A 70 -16.41 -12.57 6.93
C ILE A 70 -17.48 -13.64 7.17
N SER A 71 -18.52 -13.71 6.33
CA SER A 71 -19.58 -14.71 6.48
C SER A 71 -19.03 -16.14 6.39
N SER A 72 -18.09 -16.38 5.47
CA SER A 72 -17.46 -17.69 5.33
C SER A 72 -16.63 -18.06 6.56
N LEU A 73 -15.84 -17.12 7.10
CA LEU A 73 -15.05 -17.35 8.31
C LEU A 73 -15.93 -17.56 9.55
N GLU A 74 -17.05 -16.87 9.64
CA GLU A 74 -18.06 -17.06 10.69
C GLU A 74 -18.74 -18.43 10.65
N GLU A 75 -18.94 -18.99 9.46
CA GLU A 75 -19.41 -20.35 9.32
C GLU A 75 -18.32 -21.37 9.70
N ILE A 76 -17.11 -21.21 9.17
CA ILE A 76 -16.01 -22.15 9.34
C ILE A 76 -15.55 -22.22 10.81
N LYS A 77 -15.57 -21.10 11.55
CA LYS A 77 -15.22 -21.11 12.98
C LYS A 77 -16.13 -22.02 13.82
N CYS A 78 -17.32 -22.38 13.32
CA CYS A 78 -18.26 -23.28 14.00
C CYS A 78 -18.12 -24.75 13.60
N TRP A 79 -17.17 -25.10 12.72
CA TRP A 79 -16.98 -26.49 12.27
C TRP A 79 -16.39 -27.39 13.35
N ASP A 80 -16.72 -28.68 13.31
CA ASP A 80 -16.24 -29.69 14.27
C ASP A 80 -14.72 -29.92 14.24
N ASN A 81 -14.07 -29.60 13.11
CA ASN A 81 -12.62 -29.73 12.98
C ASN A 81 -11.91 -28.57 13.69
N ASN A 82 -11.42 -28.84 14.89
CA ASN A 82 -10.78 -27.86 15.76
C ASN A 82 -9.59 -27.11 15.10
N ASP A 83 -8.79 -27.78 14.28
CA ASP A 83 -7.64 -27.12 13.61
C ASP A 83 -8.11 -26.09 12.56
N THR A 84 -9.17 -26.41 11.83
CA THR A 84 -9.73 -25.50 10.81
C THR A 84 -10.57 -24.41 11.44
N SER A 85 -11.39 -24.75 12.44
CA SER A 85 -12.23 -23.81 13.19
C SER A 85 -11.37 -22.78 13.93
N SER A 86 -10.34 -23.21 14.66
CA SER A 86 -9.44 -22.28 15.38
C SER A 86 -8.66 -21.36 14.43
N GLY A 87 -8.22 -21.88 13.27
CA GLY A 87 -7.60 -21.08 12.22
C GLY A 87 -8.53 -20.00 11.66
N ALA A 88 -9.80 -20.37 11.40
CA ALA A 88 -10.81 -19.44 10.93
C ALA A 88 -11.18 -18.38 11.98
N ASP A 89 -11.26 -18.76 13.26
CA ASP A 89 -11.54 -17.83 14.36
C ASP A 89 -10.44 -16.77 14.50
N VAL A 90 -9.16 -17.17 14.43
CA VAL A 90 -8.03 -16.24 14.46
C VAL A 90 -8.09 -15.26 13.28
N LEU A 91 -8.41 -15.74 12.07
CA LEU A 91 -8.55 -14.90 10.89
C LEU A 91 -9.75 -13.95 10.97
N PHE A 92 -10.89 -14.45 11.46
CA PHE A 92 -12.10 -13.67 11.69
C PHE A 92 -11.81 -12.51 12.65
N ILE A 93 -11.22 -12.81 13.81
CA ILE A 93 -10.84 -11.79 14.79
C ILE A 93 -9.89 -10.77 14.17
N ALA A 94 -8.88 -11.21 13.40
CA ALA A 94 -7.89 -10.32 12.79
C ALA A 94 -8.50 -9.37 11.75
N ILE A 95 -9.38 -9.86 10.89
CA ILE A 95 -10.00 -9.06 9.81
C ILE A 95 -11.03 -8.08 10.39
N CYS A 96 -11.73 -8.44 11.46
CA CYS A 96 -12.67 -7.53 12.12
C CYS A 96 -12.00 -6.41 12.93
N GLN A 97 -10.68 -6.42 13.14
CA GLN A 97 -10.01 -5.35 13.90
C GLN A 97 -10.16 -3.99 13.20
N SER A 98 -10.49 -2.94 13.96
CA SER A 98 -10.60 -1.57 13.45
C SER A 98 -9.37 -1.11 12.67
N ASN A 99 -8.18 -1.42 13.18
CA ASN A 99 -6.91 -1.11 12.53
C ASN A 99 -6.77 -1.81 11.15
N TYR A 100 -7.27 -3.04 11.03
CA TYR A 100 -7.25 -3.76 9.76
C TYR A 100 -8.19 -3.11 8.75
N ILE A 101 -9.44 -2.83 9.15
CA ILE A 101 -10.46 -2.22 8.28
C ILE A 101 -9.99 -0.86 7.75
N VAL A 102 -9.50 0.02 8.64
CA VAL A 102 -8.98 1.34 8.24
C VAL A 102 -7.75 1.20 7.34
N ALA A 103 -6.86 0.25 7.62
CA ALA A 103 -5.69 0.01 6.78
C ALA A 103 -6.09 -0.52 5.40
N LEU A 104 -7.09 -1.41 5.31
CA LEU A 104 -7.59 -1.96 4.06
C LEU A 104 -8.21 -0.86 3.17
N VAL A 105 -9.08 -0.02 3.72
CA VAL A 105 -9.69 1.12 3.01
C VAL A 105 -8.64 2.10 2.53
N SER A 106 -7.69 2.44 3.40
CA SER A 106 -6.62 3.39 3.08
C SER A 106 -5.68 2.84 2.00
N ALA A 107 -5.29 1.56 2.11
CA ALA A 107 -4.45 0.90 1.13
C ALA A 107 -5.16 0.80 -0.23
N GLU A 108 -6.43 0.39 -0.25
CA GLU A 108 -7.21 0.30 -1.48
C GLU A 108 -7.29 1.65 -2.20
N LYS A 109 -7.65 2.73 -1.48
CA LYS A 109 -7.72 4.08 -2.06
C LYS A 109 -6.40 4.49 -2.70
N LEU A 110 -5.28 4.31 -2.01
CA LEU A 110 -3.96 4.66 -2.54
C LEU A 110 -3.57 3.82 -3.75
N LEU A 111 -3.86 2.52 -3.72
CA LEU A 111 -3.52 1.58 -4.78
C LEU A 111 -4.37 1.75 -6.03
N SER A 112 -5.61 2.23 -5.88
CA SER A 112 -6.50 2.52 -7.00
C SER A 112 -5.88 3.54 -7.98
N TYR A 113 -5.18 4.56 -7.47
CA TYR A 113 -4.49 5.55 -8.28
C TYR A 113 -3.27 4.96 -9.01
N THR A 114 -2.54 4.05 -8.37
CA THR A 114 -1.28 3.53 -8.92
C THR A 114 -1.49 2.38 -9.88
N LEU A 115 -2.55 1.57 -9.73
CA LEU A 115 -2.80 0.36 -10.53
C LEU A 115 -2.72 0.60 -12.04
N ILE A 116 -3.42 1.61 -12.54
CA ILE A 116 -3.47 1.91 -13.99
C ILE A 116 -2.07 2.28 -14.51
N LEU A 117 -1.31 3.04 -13.73
CA LEU A 117 0.07 3.37 -14.07
C LEU A 117 0.96 2.12 -14.06
N CYS A 118 0.77 1.20 -13.09
CA CYS A 118 1.48 -0.08 -13.06
C CYS A 118 1.26 -0.89 -14.35
N GLN A 119 0.00 -1.02 -14.77
CA GLN A 119 -0.40 -1.79 -15.94
C GLN A 119 0.19 -1.19 -17.22
N LYS A 120 0.13 0.14 -17.38
CA LYS A 120 0.72 0.85 -18.53
C LYS A 120 2.25 0.72 -18.60
N LEU A 121 2.92 0.74 -17.46
CA LEU A 121 4.38 0.58 -17.41
C LEU A 121 4.84 -0.87 -17.65
N GLN A 122 3.94 -1.85 -17.54
CA GLN A 122 4.24 -3.28 -17.68
C GLN A 122 3.74 -3.88 -19.01
N SER A 123 2.95 -3.15 -19.80
CA SER A 123 2.46 -3.62 -21.09
C SER A 123 3.59 -3.80 -22.11
N SER A 124 3.49 -4.83 -22.96
CA SER A 124 4.42 -5.07 -24.08
C SER A 124 4.52 -3.88 -25.04
N ASP A 125 3.42 -3.18 -25.23
CA ASP A 125 3.26 -2.04 -26.14
C ASP A 125 3.24 -0.70 -25.38
N ALA A 126 4.11 -0.57 -24.38
CA ALA A 126 4.12 0.60 -23.49
C ALA A 126 4.39 1.91 -24.25
N ASP A 127 3.32 2.70 -24.46
CA ASP A 127 3.42 4.09 -24.87
C ASP A 127 3.96 4.93 -23.70
N LEU A 128 5.25 5.26 -23.78
CA LEU A 128 5.94 6.04 -22.77
C LEU A 128 5.34 7.44 -22.59
N TRP A 129 4.82 8.05 -23.66
CA TRP A 129 4.20 9.38 -23.57
C TRP A 129 2.87 9.30 -22.81
N ALA A 130 2.03 8.31 -23.14
CA ALA A 130 0.80 8.07 -22.39
C ALA A 130 1.07 7.69 -20.93
N ALA A 131 2.12 6.89 -20.67
CA ALA A 131 2.52 6.54 -19.31
C ALA A 131 3.02 7.75 -18.51
N LEU A 132 3.75 8.68 -19.15
CA LEU A 132 4.19 9.93 -18.53
C LEU A 132 3.01 10.83 -18.15
N ASN A 133 2.07 11.04 -19.08
CA ASN A 133 0.87 11.83 -18.77
C ASN A 133 0.05 11.22 -17.63
N TYR A 134 -0.05 9.88 -17.58
CA TYR A 134 -0.71 9.19 -16.46
C TYR A 134 0.08 9.34 -15.16
N ALA A 135 1.41 9.32 -15.20
CA ALA A 135 2.22 9.57 -14.01
C ALA A 135 2.00 10.98 -13.46
N ASP A 136 1.90 11.99 -14.34
CA ASP A 136 1.58 13.37 -13.94
C ASP A 136 0.18 13.46 -13.34
N TYR A 137 -0.81 12.77 -13.93
CA TYR A 137 -2.16 12.67 -13.37
C TYR A 137 -2.14 12.06 -11.96
N VAL A 138 -1.49 10.90 -11.77
CA VAL A 138 -1.37 10.25 -10.45
C VAL A 138 -0.69 11.18 -9.45
N LEU A 139 0.37 11.88 -9.85
CA LEU A 139 1.06 12.84 -8.99
C LEU A 139 0.13 13.97 -8.55
N GLN A 140 -0.67 14.52 -9.47
CA GLN A 140 -1.65 15.57 -9.16
C GLN A 140 -2.75 15.04 -8.22
N SER A 141 -3.27 13.84 -8.46
CA SER A 141 -4.28 13.21 -7.59
C SER A 141 -3.74 13.01 -6.16
N LEU A 142 -2.52 12.50 -6.01
CA LEU A 142 -1.90 12.30 -4.70
C LEU A 142 -1.57 13.63 -3.99
N LYS A 143 -1.24 14.69 -4.74
CA LYS A 143 -1.06 16.04 -4.17
C LYS A 143 -2.38 16.59 -3.66
N SER A 144 -3.44 16.52 -4.46
CA SER A 144 -4.78 16.95 -4.06
C SER A 144 -5.27 16.18 -2.82
N LEU A 145 -4.98 14.88 -2.74
CA LEU A 145 -5.30 14.05 -1.57
C LEU A 145 -4.59 14.56 -0.30
N ARG A 146 -3.33 14.99 -0.41
CA ARG A 146 -2.57 15.57 0.71
C ARG A 146 -3.06 16.95 1.11
N GLU A 147 -3.46 17.77 0.15
CA GLU A 147 -4.00 19.12 0.41
C GLU A 147 -5.35 19.07 1.13
N LYS A 148 -6.17 18.06 0.83
CA LYS A 148 -7.51 17.87 1.42
C LYS A 148 -7.56 16.68 2.37
N VAL A 149 -6.48 16.44 3.10
CA VAL A 149 -6.30 15.21 3.87
C VAL A 149 -7.43 14.98 4.88
N ASP A 150 -7.91 16.02 5.56
CA ASP A 150 -8.95 15.87 6.58
C ASP A 150 -10.31 15.49 5.97
N GLU A 151 -10.67 16.10 4.83
CA GLU A 151 -11.90 15.79 4.10
C GLU A 151 -11.85 14.36 3.54
N GLU A 152 -10.75 14.02 2.88
CA GLU A 152 -10.56 12.70 2.26
C GLU A 152 -10.47 11.60 3.31
N PHE A 153 -9.78 11.86 4.43
CA PHE A 153 -9.74 10.92 5.55
C PHE A 153 -11.11 10.76 6.20
N SER A 154 -11.91 11.82 6.32
CA SER A 154 -13.27 11.71 6.86
C SER A 154 -14.14 10.78 6.00
N VAL A 155 -14.03 10.88 4.68
CA VAL A 155 -14.73 9.98 3.75
C VAL A 155 -14.25 8.53 3.90
N LEU A 156 -12.93 8.32 3.94
CA LEU A 156 -12.34 6.98 4.13
C LEU A 156 -12.72 6.36 5.47
N PHE A 157 -12.75 7.18 6.53
CA PHE A 157 -13.10 6.73 7.87
C PHE A 157 -14.58 6.37 7.94
N GLN A 158 -15.46 7.15 7.32
CA GLN A 158 -16.88 6.82 7.24
C GLN A 158 -17.11 5.51 6.46
N GLU A 159 -16.37 5.28 5.38
CA GLU A 159 -16.43 4.01 4.64
C GLU A 159 -15.98 2.83 5.51
N ALA A 160 -14.90 3.00 6.28
CA ALA A 160 -14.45 2.00 7.25
C ALA A 160 -15.53 1.72 8.31
N GLN A 161 -16.18 2.76 8.84
CA GLN A 161 -17.27 2.62 9.83
C GLN A 161 -18.43 1.81 9.24
N ASN A 162 -18.86 2.12 8.03
CA ASN A 162 -19.92 1.39 7.34
C ASN A 162 -19.56 -0.10 7.16
N MET A 163 -18.30 -0.41 6.81
CA MET A 163 -17.83 -1.80 6.73
C MET A 163 -17.78 -2.51 8.09
N ALA A 164 -17.49 -1.79 9.17
CA ALA A 164 -17.46 -2.37 10.51
C ALA A 164 -18.88 -2.63 11.05
N GLU A 165 -19.82 -1.69 10.81
CA GLU A 165 -21.22 -1.79 11.23
C GLU A 165 -21.94 -3.00 10.60
N LEU A 166 -21.66 -3.28 9.32
CA LEU A 166 -22.18 -4.46 8.62
C LEU A 166 -21.78 -5.79 9.28
N ASN A 167 -20.76 -5.78 10.14
CA ASN A 167 -20.19 -6.95 10.79
C ASN A 167 -20.25 -6.85 12.33
N GLU A 168 -21.22 -6.08 12.86
CA GLU A 168 -21.45 -5.88 14.30
C GLU A 168 -20.22 -5.41 15.09
N THR A 169 -19.25 -4.81 14.41
CA THR A 169 -17.98 -4.39 15.00
C THR A 169 -17.92 -2.87 15.12
N THR A 170 -17.53 -2.36 16.30
CA THR A 170 -17.35 -0.92 16.50
C THR A 170 -15.89 -0.51 16.25
N ILE A 171 -15.67 0.46 15.36
CA ILE A 171 -14.34 1.05 15.19
C ILE A 171 -13.96 1.82 16.46
N SER A 172 -12.99 1.29 17.21
CA SER A 172 -12.38 1.99 18.33
C SER A 172 -11.19 2.82 17.87
N VAL A 173 -11.13 4.09 18.29
CA VAL A 173 -9.97 4.97 18.06
C VAL A 173 -8.78 4.44 18.86
N PRO A 174 -7.60 4.24 18.25
CA PRO A 174 -6.42 3.78 18.98
C PRO A 174 -6.06 4.76 20.10
N ARG A 175 -5.67 4.24 21.28
CA ARG A 175 -5.17 5.08 22.38
C ARG A 175 -3.95 5.86 21.91
N ILE A 176 -4.06 7.18 21.86
CA ILE A 176 -2.93 8.09 21.67
C ILE A 176 -2.11 8.04 22.96
N ARG A 177 -0.91 7.43 22.93
CA ARG A 177 0.09 7.75 23.96
C ARG A 177 0.48 9.20 23.71
N GLY A 178 0.34 10.06 24.73
CA GLY A 178 0.65 11.48 24.62
C GLY A 178 1.98 11.68 23.90
N ALA A 179 1.97 12.52 22.86
CA ALA A 179 3.20 12.95 22.22
C ALA A 179 4.07 13.61 23.30
N ASP A 180 5.32 13.17 23.43
CA ASP A 180 6.27 13.88 24.28
C ASP A 180 6.35 15.35 23.79
N PRO A 181 6.29 16.34 24.69
CA PRO A 181 6.41 17.73 24.30
C PRO A 181 7.73 17.92 23.54
N PRO A 182 7.75 18.75 22.47
CA PRO A 182 8.97 19.00 21.72
C PRO A 182 10.07 19.50 22.67
N PRO A 183 11.33 19.05 22.49
CA PRO A 183 12.42 19.50 23.33
C PRO A 183 12.52 21.03 23.27
N PRO A 184 12.77 21.71 24.40
CA PRO A 184 12.89 23.16 24.43
C PRO A 184 14.02 23.60 23.50
N PRO A 185 13.88 24.76 22.81
CA PRO A 185 14.89 25.24 21.89
C PRO A 185 16.21 25.44 22.64
N GLU A 186 17.28 24.81 22.14
CA GLU A 186 18.64 25.04 22.61
C GLU A 186 18.97 26.53 22.41
N LEU A 187 19.12 27.24 23.53
CA LEU A 187 19.71 28.58 23.54
C LEU A 187 21.16 28.46 23.07
N THR A 188 21.39 28.63 21.78
CA THR A 188 22.73 28.87 21.23
C THR A 188 23.24 30.18 21.81
N THR A 189 23.97 30.11 22.92
CA THR A 189 24.80 31.21 23.40
C THR A 189 25.98 31.34 22.46
N HIS A 190 25.78 32.00 21.32
CA HIS A 190 26.88 32.55 20.55
C HIS A 190 27.48 33.72 21.35
N PRO A 191 28.80 33.73 21.63
CA PRO A 191 29.45 34.93 22.12
C PRO A 191 29.40 35.98 21.00
N LEU A 192 28.85 37.16 21.31
CA LEU A 192 28.94 38.34 20.45
C LEU A 192 30.41 38.83 20.38
N PRO A 193 30.80 39.47 19.28
CA PRO A 193 32.19 39.73 18.89
C PRO A 193 32.96 40.67 19.82
#